data_AF-A0A8T2UUU4-F1
#
_entry.id   AF-A0A8T2UUU4-F1
#
_cell.length_a   1.000
_cell.length_b   1.000
_cell.length_c   1.000
_cell.angle_alpha   90.00
_cell.angle_beta   90.00
_cell.angle_gamma   90.00
#
_symmetry.space_group_name_H-M   'P 1'
#
loop_
_entity.id
_entity.type
_entity.pdbx_description
1 polymer ?
#
loop_
_entity_poly.entity_id
_entity_poly.type
_entity_poly.pdbx_seq_one_letter_code
_entity_poly.pdbx_strand_id
1 'polypeptide(L)'
;MGARRKTETYKGLHSPSSWASHSPSSLLPFLNLPAEELAAVIFGCDHATYNECVTQLLFGLRASHIIYVKNVRPGMPLLFFNYIDKKLHGISEADSYGEMNINPYAWTDGKKKTHFSAQARIQVRC
;
A
#
# COMPACT_ATOMS: atom_id res chain seq x y z
N MET A 1 -31.47 -26.49 -18.42
CA MET A 1 -31.36 -25.05 -18.71
C MET A 1 -30.13 -24.51 -17.99
N GLY A 2 -28.98 -24.39 -18.67
CA GLY A 2 -27.72 -23.92 -18.06
C GLY A 2 -27.22 -22.67 -18.78
N ALA A 3 -27.36 -21.50 -18.15
CA ALA A 3 -26.93 -20.23 -18.71
C ALA A 3 -25.39 -20.08 -18.59
N ARG A 4 -24.72 -20.07 -19.74
CA ARG A 4 -23.27 -19.86 -19.88
C ARG A 4 -22.97 -18.36 -19.73
N ARG A 5 -22.32 -17.96 -18.63
CA ARG A 5 -21.86 -16.59 -18.42
C ARG A 5 -20.74 -16.28 -19.44
N LYS A 6 -20.91 -15.23 -20.23
CA LYS A 6 -19.87 -14.72 -21.15
C LYS A 6 -18.90 -13.86 -20.36
N THR A 7 -17.63 -14.21 -20.39
CA THR A 7 -16.53 -13.37 -19.91
C THR A 7 -16.14 -12.45 -21.05
N GLU A 8 -16.40 -11.14 -20.92
CA GLU A 8 -15.88 -10.15 -21.86
C GLU A 8 -14.47 -9.73 -21.42
N THR A 9 -13.49 -9.99 -22.29
CA THR A 9 -12.11 -9.58 -22.10
C THR A 9 -11.98 -8.13 -22.54
N TYR A 10 -11.76 -7.23 -21.58
CA TYR A 10 -11.47 -5.82 -21.83
C TYR A 10 -10.15 -5.68 -22.62
N LYS A 11 -10.23 -5.13 -23.84
CA LYS A 11 -9.06 -4.72 -24.63
C LYS A 11 -8.86 -3.21 -24.50
N GLY A 12 -7.86 -2.83 -23.71
CA GLY A 12 -7.22 -1.51 -23.74
C GLY A 12 -5.76 -1.72 -23.31
N LEU A 13 -4.74 -1.05 -23.81
CA LEU A 13 -4.61 0.17 -24.60
C LEU A 13 -3.25 0.05 -25.35
N HIS A 14 -3.05 0.84 -26.40
CA HIS A 14 -1.88 0.82 -27.28
C HIS A 14 -0.52 0.76 -26.58
N SER A 15 0.37 -0.09 -27.10
CA SER A 15 1.78 -0.20 -26.71
C SER A 15 2.58 1.03 -27.17
N PRO A 16 3.28 1.77 -26.28
CA PRO A 16 4.32 2.71 -26.72
C PRO A 16 5.60 1.92 -27.02
N SER A 17 5.98 1.89 -28.29
CA SER A 17 7.27 1.39 -28.75
C SER A 17 8.38 2.39 -28.40
N SER A 18 9.10 2.16 -27.31
CA SER A 18 10.47 2.67 -27.14
C SER A 18 11.17 1.97 -25.96
N TRP A 19 11.80 0.83 -26.22
CA TRP A 19 12.80 0.30 -25.29
C TRP A 19 14.05 1.15 -25.42
N ALA A 20 14.15 2.19 -24.59
CA ALA A 20 15.39 2.90 -24.37
C ALA A 20 16.36 1.97 -23.62
N SER A 21 17.51 1.73 -24.24
CA SER A 21 18.62 0.98 -23.66
C SER A 21 19.08 1.65 -22.36
N HIS A 22 18.80 1.02 -21.21
CA HIS A 22 19.32 1.46 -19.92
C HIS A 22 20.18 0.37 -19.26
N SER A 23 21.32 0.85 -18.77
CA SER A 23 22.43 0.15 -18.10
C SER A 23 21.98 -0.85 -17.01
N PRO A 24 22.71 -1.96 -16.77
CA PRO A 24 22.32 -3.00 -15.82
C PRO A 24 22.67 -2.62 -14.38
N SER A 25 21.86 -1.76 -13.76
CA SER A 25 21.74 -1.62 -12.30
C SER A 25 20.34 -2.10 -11.88
N SER A 26 20.07 -3.38 -12.14
CA SER A 26 18.75 -3.92 -12.44
C SER A 26 18.01 -4.54 -11.23
N LEU A 27 17.63 -3.71 -10.25
CA LEU A 27 16.54 -4.04 -9.31
C LEU A 27 15.46 -2.96 -9.18
N LEU A 28 15.65 -1.76 -9.74
CA LEU A 28 14.90 -0.56 -9.33
C LEU A 28 13.79 0.00 -10.23
N PRO A 29 13.38 -0.55 -11.39
CA PRO A 29 12.23 0.02 -12.10
C PRO A 29 10.89 -0.23 -11.37
N PHE A 30 10.75 -1.36 -10.67
CA PHE A 30 9.46 -1.78 -10.08
C PHE A 30 9.26 -1.39 -8.61
N LEU A 31 10.33 -1.01 -7.90
CA LEU A 31 10.28 -0.73 -6.46
C LEU A 31 9.88 0.72 -6.13
N ASN A 32 9.95 1.62 -7.12
CA ASN A 32 9.65 3.04 -6.97
C ASN A 32 8.78 3.50 -8.15
N LEU A 33 7.59 2.93 -8.26
CA LEU A 33 6.62 3.32 -9.28
C LEU A 33 6.28 4.81 -9.14
N PRO A 34 6.19 5.56 -10.24
CA PRO A 34 5.72 6.95 -10.20
C PRO A 34 4.27 7.01 -9.69
N ALA A 35 3.88 8.17 -9.15
CA ALA A 35 2.59 8.33 -8.48
C ALA A 35 1.39 8.08 -9.42
N GLU A 36 1.57 8.30 -10.72
CA GLU A 36 0.57 8.09 -11.77
C GLU A 36 0.36 6.60 -12.09
N GLU A 37 1.38 5.76 -11.86
CA GLU A 37 1.33 4.32 -12.13
C GLU A 37 1.06 3.48 -10.87
N LEU A 38 1.22 4.07 -9.67
CA LEU A 38 0.95 3.40 -8.41
C LEU A 38 -0.57 3.31 -8.16
N ALA A 39 -1.14 2.14 -8.46
CA ALA A 39 -2.58 1.90 -8.29
C ALA A 39 -2.99 1.58 -6.85
N ALA A 40 -2.12 0.93 -6.08
CA ALA A 40 -2.42 0.46 -4.72
C ALA A 40 -1.14 0.10 -3.96
N VAL A 41 -1.22 0.05 -2.63
CA VAL A 41 -0.13 -0.42 -1.75
C VAL A 41 -0.66 -1.44 -0.76
N ILE A 42 0.09 -2.53 -0.55
CA ILE A 42 -0.22 -3.56 0.43
C ILE A 42 0.61 -3.31 1.69
N PHE A 43 -0.07 -3.18 2.83
CA PHE A 43 0.56 -3.11 4.14
C PHE A 43 0.44 -4.46 4.85
N GLY A 44 1.57 -4.99 5.29
CA GLY A 44 1.65 -6.22 6.06
C GLY A 44 1.53 -5.95 7.56
N CYS A 45 0.75 -6.76 8.26
CA CYS A 45 0.63 -6.75 9.72
C CYS A 45 0.60 -8.16 10.32
N ASP A 46 0.65 -8.22 11.64
CA ASP A 46 0.35 -9.40 12.45
C ASP A 46 -0.81 -9.11 13.39
N HIS A 47 -1.17 -10.11 14.20
CA HIS A 47 -2.22 -9.96 15.22
C HIS A 47 -1.91 -8.88 16.26
N ALA A 48 -0.64 -8.61 16.56
CA ALA A 48 -0.27 -7.62 17.56
C ALA A 48 -0.50 -6.18 17.06
N THR A 49 -0.26 -5.95 15.76
CA THR A 49 -0.37 -4.63 15.14
C THR A 49 -1.74 -4.37 14.50
N TYR A 50 -2.48 -5.41 14.13
CA TYR A 50 -3.77 -5.31 13.44
C TYR A 50 -4.77 -4.38 14.13
N ASN A 51 -5.06 -4.62 15.41
CA ASN A 51 -6.08 -3.86 16.15
C ASN A 51 -5.74 -2.37 16.24
N GLU A 52 -4.46 -2.06 16.43
CA GLU A 52 -4.01 -0.68 16.54
C GLU A 52 -4.08 0.03 15.18
N CYS A 53 -3.73 -0.64 14.09
CA CYS A 53 -3.87 -0.10 12.73
C CYS A 53 -5.32 0.31 12.41
N VAL A 54 -6.28 -0.55 12.74
CA VAL A 54 -7.71 -0.31 12.50
C VAL A 54 -8.25 0.77 13.44
N THR A 55 -7.83 0.78 14.71
CA THR A 55 -8.32 1.75 15.71
C THR A 55 -7.75 3.15 15.49
N GLN A 56 -6.47 3.26 15.15
CA GLN A 56 -5.82 4.56 14.88
C GLN A 56 -6.02 5.04 13.45
N LEU A 57 -6.64 4.23 12.59
CA LEU A 57 -6.81 4.51 11.17
C LEU A 57 -5.47 4.86 10.51
N LEU A 58 -4.44 4.09 10.82
CA LEU A 58 -3.07 4.37 10.44
C LEU A 58 -2.36 3.08 10.04
N PHE A 59 -1.77 3.05 8.85
CA PHE A 59 -0.87 1.99 8.44
C PHE A 59 0.58 2.46 8.45
N GLY A 60 1.50 1.54 8.73
CA GLY A 60 2.92 1.86 8.89
C GLY A 60 3.84 0.75 8.38
N LEU A 61 4.94 1.16 7.74
CA LEU A 61 6.09 0.33 7.40
C LEU A 61 7.35 0.90 8.04
N ARG A 62 8.42 0.11 8.07
CA ARG A 62 9.73 0.60 8.52
C ARG A 62 10.22 1.75 7.63
N ALA A 63 11.06 2.61 8.19
CA ALA A 63 11.64 3.76 7.48
C ALA A 63 12.28 3.40 6.13
N SER A 64 12.94 2.24 6.04
CA SER A 64 13.59 1.74 4.81
C SER A 64 12.61 1.50 3.65
N HIS A 65 11.31 1.37 3.94
CA HIS A 65 10.25 1.09 2.98
C HIS A 65 9.45 2.32 2.57
N ILE A 66 9.93 3.53 2.92
CA ILE A 66 9.31 4.79 2.52
C ILE A 66 9.10 4.91 1.00
N ILE A 67 9.92 4.23 0.18
CA ILE A 67 9.77 4.21 -1.27
C ILE A 67 8.39 3.73 -1.74
N TYR A 68 7.72 2.85 -0.98
CA TYR A 68 6.38 2.35 -1.29
C TYR A 68 5.26 3.24 -0.76
N VAL A 69 5.57 4.08 0.24
CA VAL A 69 4.59 4.89 0.95
C VAL A 69 4.57 6.32 0.43
N LYS A 70 5.71 6.88 0.03
CA LYS A 70 5.85 8.30 -0.36
C LYS A 70 4.94 8.74 -1.51
N ASN A 71 4.52 7.80 -2.37
CA ASN A 71 3.64 8.07 -3.51
C ASN A 71 2.17 7.73 -3.22
N VAL A 72 1.85 7.30 -2.00
CA VAL A 72 0.46 7.17 -1.52
C VAL A 72 -0.18 8.56 -1.55
N ARG A 73 -1.38 8.64 -2.12
CA ARG A 73 -2.20 9.84 -2.22
C ARG A 73 -3.60 9.60 -1.67
N PRO A 74 -4.30 10.63 -1.18
CA PRO A 74 -5.69 10.51 -0.76
C PRO A 74 -6.57 9.85 -1.83
N GLY A 75 -7.47 8.96 -1.41
CA GLY A 75 -8.33 8.15 -2.27
C GLY A 75 -7.66 6.92 -2.89
N MET A 76 -6.36 6.70 -2.68
CA MET A 76 -5.69 5.51 -3.19
C MET A 76 -6.08 4.25 -2.39
N PRO A 77 -6.39 3.12 -3.04
CA PRO A 77 -6.64 1.86 -2.36
C PRO A 77 -5.41 1.36 -1.59
N LEU A 78 -5.60 1.08 -0.30
CA LEU A 78 -4.63 0.49 0.60
C LEU A 78 -5.16 -0.86 1.07
N LEU A 79 -4.37 -1.91 0.83
CA LEU A 79 -4.76 -3.27 1.18
C LEU A 79 -4.08 -3.70 2.46
N PHE A 80 -4.84 -4.32 3.36
CA PHE A 80 -4.31 -4.75 4.65
C PHE A 80 -4.21 -6.27 4.73
N PHE A 81 -2.98 -6.77 4.73
CA PHE A 81 -2.68 -8.20 4.73
C PHE A 81 -2.06 -8.62 6.06
N ASN A 82 -2.62 -9.64 6.69
CA ASN A 82 -2.07 -10.24 7.91
C ASN A 82 -1.30 -11.52 7.56
N TYR A 83 0.00 -11.53 7.86
CA TYR A 83 0.88 -12.63 7.47
C TYR A 83 0.78 -13.84 8.40
N ILE A 84 0.20 -13.68 9.60
CA ILE A 84 0.05 -14.77 10.57
C ILE A 84 -1.13 -15.66 10.19
N ASP A 85 -2.31 -15.09 9.94
CA ASP A 85 -3.49 -15.84 9.51
C ASP A 85 -3.62 -15.96 7.98
N LYS A 86 -2.71 -15.31 7.24
CA LYS A 86 -2.64 -15.28 5.77
C LYS A 86 -3.90 -14.69 5.14
N LYS A 87 -4.56 -13.74 5.81
CA LYS A 87 -5.78 -13.09 5.31
C LYS A 87 -5.54 -11.68 4.81
N LEU A 88 -6.26 -11.35 3.75
CA LEU A 88 -6.46 -9.97 3.30
C LEU A 88 -7.71 -9.43 3.99
N HIS A 89 -7.54 -8.58 4.99
CA HIS A 89 -8.64 -8.09 5.84
C HIS A 89 -9.57 -7.10 5.15
N GLY A 90 -9.14 -6.53 4.01
CA GLY A 90 -9.97 -5.68 3.18
C GLY A 90 -9.17 -4.63 2.43
N ILE A 91 -9.92 -3.74 1.77
CA ILE A 91 -9.42 -2.56 1.07
C ILE A 91 -9.92 -1.35 1.85
N SER A 92 -9.01 -0.47 2.24
CA SER A 92 -9.28 0.85 2.78
C SER A 92 -8.81 1.91 1.79
N GLU A 93 -9.24 3.15 1.95
CA GLU A 93 -8.69 4.24 1.14
C GLU A 93 -7.72 5.07 1.97
N ALA A 94 -6.67 5.56 1.35
CA ALA A 94 -5.80 6.56 1.94
C ALA A 94 -6.59 7.85 2.19
N ASP A 95 -6.49 8.40 3.40
CA ASP A 95 -7.06 9.70 3.77
C ASP A 95 -6.00 10.82 3.66
N SER A 96 -4.71 10.46 3.69
CA SER A 96 -3.59 11.38 3.58
C SER A 96 -2.59 10.94 2.51
N TYR A 97 -1.65 11.84 2.19
CA TYR A 97 -0.41 11.42 1.55
C TYR A 97 0.39 10.52 2.49
N GLY A 98 1.23 9.67 1.91
CA GLY A 98 2.15 8.84 2.67
C GLY A 98 3.39 9.62 3.11
N GLU A 99 3.65 9.63 4.41
CA GLU A 99 4.64 10.52 5.03
C GLU A 99 5.42 9.82 6.14
N MET A 100 6.51 10.45 6.57
CA MET A 100 7.29 9.96 7.70
C MET A 100 6.72 10.49 9.03
N ASN A 101 6.44 9.59 9.97
CA ASN A 101 6.08 9.87 11.36
C ASN A 101 4.79 10.68 11.56
N ILE A 102 3.72 10.36 10.83
CA ILE A 102 2.37 10.92 11.04
C ILE A 102 1.94 10.80 12.52
N ASN A 103 2.13 9.62 13.11
CA ASN A 103 2.14 9.39 14.55
C ASN A 103 3.51 8.78 14.93
N PRO A 104 4.44 9.56 15.51
CA PRO A 104 5.78 9.08 15.85
C PRO A 104 5.79 8.03 16.97
N TYR A 105 4.68 7.85 17.69
CA TYR A 105 4.56 6.95 18.84
C TYR A 105 3.56 5.81 18.61
N ALA A 106 3.12 5.58 17.37
CA ALA A 106 2.25 4.46 17.03
C ALA A 106 2.96 3.11 17.23
N TRP A 107 2.22 2.08 17.63
CA TRP A 107 2.69 0.73 17.95
C TRP A 107 3.75 0.69 19.06
N THR A 108 3.70 1.66 19.98
CA THR A 108 4.56 1.71 21.17
C THR A 108 3.76 2.05 22.43
N ASP A 109 4.44 2.06 23.58
CA ASP A 109 3.90 2.49 24.87
C ASP A 109 3.77 4.02 25.01
N GLY A 110 3.95 4.77 23.91
CA GLY A 110 3.95 6.23 23.91
C GLY A 110 5.28 6.87 24.36
N LYS A 111 6.25 6.10 24.86
CA LYS A 111 7.53 6.62 25.38
C LYS A 111 8.65 6.53 24.37
N LYS A 112 8.57 5.56 23.45
CA LYS A 112 9.57 5.34 22.41
C LYS A 112 9.00 5.65 21.04
N LYS A 113 9.87 6.15 20.15
CA LYS A 113 9.51 6.32 18.74
C LYS A 113 9.23 4.96 18.10
N THR A 114 8.29 4.97 17.17
CA THR A 114 7.89 3.79 16.42
C THR A 114 9.01 3.29 15.49
N HIS A 115 9.06 1.98 15.29
CA HIS A 115 9.84 1.37 14.22
C HIS A 115 9.14 1.45 12.86
N PHE A 116 7.85 1.80 12.83
CA PHE A 116 7.01 1.87 11.64
C PHE A 116 6.75 3.32 11.22
N SER A 117 7.82 4.03 10.90
CA SER A 117 7.77 5.48 10.67
C SER A 117 7.31 5.88 9.27
N ALA A 118 7.29 5.00 8.26
CA ALA A 118 6.71 5.32 6.95
C ALA A 118 5.20 5.02 6.98
N GLN A 119 4.37 6.05 7.06
CA GLN A 119 2.96 5.93 7.45
C GLN A 119 1.99 6.54 6.44
N ALA A 120 0.76 6.04 6.43
CA ALA A 120 -0.36 6.62 5.69
C ALA A 120 -1.64 6.50 6.52
N ARG A 121 -2.42 7.59 6.62
CA ARG A 121 -3.74 7.54 7.24
C ARG A 121 -4.72 6.84 6.32
N ILE A 122 -5.64 6.11 6.91
CA ILE A 122 -6.71 5.44 6.19
C ILE A 122 -8.07 6.00 6.60
N GLN A 123 -9.06 5.79 5.74
CA GLN A 123 -10.46 5.90 6.08
C GLN A 123 -11.13 4.56 5.80
N VAL A 124 -11.99 4.13 6.73
CA VAL A 124 -12.88 3.00 6.53
C VAL A 124 -14.18 3.55 5.98
N ARG A 125 -14.55 3.13 4.77
CA ARG A 125 -15.88 3.44 4.23
C ARG A 125 -16.89 2.47 4.85
N CYS A 126 -17.81 3.02 5.63
CA CYS A 126 -18.95 2.31 6.21
C CYS A 126 -19.98 1.95 5.13
#